data_AF-A0A166M6L5-F1
#
_entry.id   AF-A0A166M6L5-F1
#
_cell.length_a   1.000
_cell.length_b   1.000
_cell.length_c   1.000
_cell.angle_alpha   90.00
_cell.angle_beta   90.00
_cell.angle_gamma   90.00
#
_symmetry.space_group_name_H-M   'P 1'
#
loop_
_entity.id
_entity.type
_entity.pdbx_description
1 polymer ?
#
loop_
_entity_poly.entity_id
_entity_poly.type
_entity_poly.pdbx_seq_one_letter_code
_entity_poly.pdbx_strand_id
1 'polypeptide(L)'
;MAGHLALFGDRFSMVKAARSNTAKGSKFLYYPMDATEPSDKYNPGRNIYNLSEIPYRQESGYWKTITELSEARTKAHRATIVTQTGVSRMPLCVAGGAFLHPTYFPIDPFHLFYENCMTFIWDIWTLNSKPDEIFHVNSEVAATLGQMVAKATATLPPSFCGPIRDPHLKRNSQYKIYEWMALLHWYLIPLAIELHFDKAVLDNFANFVEGVESAMTVADRTYEDIGKIFVLFADFIDGFEKIYVGKDPTKISRCRLCIFQLVHVPQHIYWNGSIRVGSQAPCERAIGEVGHKIRSKKAPFSNLANIIYEKELVKILSLLVPDLHQDTVPKVEQKRLLVKKKILKREKKSGTNFMVHFGALQTFLQGEDGEVDIDSRASELQGDLSLCARSSRYFEASMAGTTHFGEVLAFYARTQPDGDVDEFVVYCPVVELHMQYRRWQGKWGTTVEVARVSSIVAIVGIWVGPSLQDVHILRKHPGLSLLSEAE
;
A
#
# COMPACT_ATOMS: atom_id res chain seq x y z
N MET A 1 11.38 9.79 -23.24
CA MET A 1 12.63 9.48 -22.56
C MET A 1 13.13 8.11 -23.01
N ALA A 2 14.42 7.92 -23.16
CA ALA A 2 15.07 6.63 -23.44
C ALA A 2 15.29 5.76 -22.18
N GLY A 3 14.83 6.24 -21.03
CA GLY A 3 14.80 5.47 -19.80
C GLY A 3 16.15 5.37 -19.09
N HIS A 4 16.24 4.37 -18.21
CA HIS A 4 17.26 4.18 -17.18
C HIS A 4 18.70 3.93 -17.68
N LEU A 5 18.96 3.93 -18.99
CA LEU A 5 20.27 3.61 -19.57
C LEU A 5 21.15 4.82 -19.93
N ALA A 6 20.61 6.03 -19.77
CA ALA A 6 21.29 7.27 -20.13
C ALA A 6 22.09 7.84 -18.95
N LEU A 7 23.07 8.69 -19.26
CA LEU A 7 23.88 9.41 -18.28
C LEU A 7 23.02 10.26 -17.35
N PHE A 8 22.09 11.02 -17.93
CA PHE A 8 20.97 11.62 -17.21
C PHE A 8 19.72 10.83 -17.56
N GLY A 9 19.53 9.68 -16.91
CA GLY A 9 18.43 8.76 -17.21
C GLY A 9 17.16 9.03 -16.42
N ASP A 10 17.27 9.63 -15.24
CA ASP A 10 16.12 10.03 -14.44
C ASP A 10 15.32 11.12 -15.15
N ARG A 11 14.00 11.01 -15.08
CA ARG A 11 13.08 11.88 -15.80
C ARG A 11 12.96 13.26 -15.17
N PHE A 12 13.17 13.36 -13.86
CA PHE A 12 12.80 14.55 -13.11
C PHE A 12 14.02 15.41 -12.79
N SER A 13 15.20 14.81 -12.70
CA SER A 13 16.45 15.45 -12.31
C SER A 13 17.57 15.29 -13.34
N MET A 14 18.58 16.12 -13.16
CA MET A 14 19.88 16.09 -13.81
C MET A 14 20.91 15.38 -12.93
N VAL A 15 20.47 14.44 -12.06
CA VAL A 15 21.39 13.57 -11.33
C VAL A 15 22.07 12.63 -12.33
N LYS A 16 23.39 12.67 -12.36
CA LYS A 16 24.21 11.81 -13.20
C LYS A 16 24.12 10.39 -12.65
N ALA A 17 23.67 9.45 -13.47
CA ALA A 17 23.67 8.04 -13.11
C ALA A 17 25.11 7.51 -13.00
N ALA A 18 25.29 6.54 -12.12
CA ALA A 18 26.54 5.86 -11.81
C ALA A 18 26.63 4.50 -12.53
N ARG A 19 27.87 4.06 -12.73
CA ARG A 19 28.26 2.73 -13.21
C ARG A 19 28.74 1.89 -12.04
N SER A 20 28.55 0.57 -12.15
CA SER A 20 29.05 -0.40 -11.17
C SER A 20 30.35 -1.10 -11.60
N ASN A 21 30.83 -0.87 -12.82
CA ASN A 21 32.09 -1.43 -13.31
C ASN A 21 32.64 -0.67 -14.52
N THR A 22 33.91 -0.91 -14.85
CA THR A 22 34.63 -0.32 -15.99
C THR A 22 34.55 -1.16 -17.28
N ALA A 23 33.73 -2.21 -17.34
CA ALA A 23 33.67 -3.05 -18.53
C ALA A 23 33.19 -2.24 -19.75
N LYS A 24 33.71 -2.58 -20.94
CA LYS A 24 33.30 -1.93 -22.18
C LYS A 24 31.79 -2.13 -22.40
N GLY A 25 31.05 -1.03 -22.52
CA GLY A 25 29.59 -1.06 -22.64
C GLY A 25 28.82 -1.03 -21.31
N SER A 26 29.51 -0.87 -20.17
CA SER A 26 28.89 -0.60 -18.88
C SER A 26 27.96 0.62 -18.96
N LYS A 27 26.72 0.42 -18.51
CA LYS A 27 25.65 1.41 -18.64
C LYS A 27 25.56 2.25 -17.37
N PHE A 28 25.15 3.51 -17.51
CA PHE A 28 24.81 4.36 -16.38
C PHE A 28 23.40 4.00 -15.91
N LEU A 29 23.30 3.36 -14.74
CA LEU A 29 22.06 2.69 -14.30
C LEU A 29 21.66 3.06 -12.87
N TYR A 30 22.61 3.48 -12.05
CA TYR A 30 22.44 3.53 -10.60
C TYR A 30 22.48 4.96 -10.08
N TYR A 31 21.81 5.22 -8.97
CA TYR A 31 21.58 6.56 -8.45
C TYR A 31 21.95 6.65 -6.96
N PRO A 32 23.20 6.31 -6.58
CA PRO A 32 23.71 6.58 -5.23
C PRO A 32 23.86 8.09 -5.01
N MET A 33 23.72 8.55 -3.77
CA MET A 33 24.02 9.95 -3.44
C MET A 33 25.52 10.19 -3.43
N ASP A 34 26.26 9.27 -2.82
CA ASP A 34 27.71 9.24 -2.88
C ASP A 34 28.19 8.04 -3.69
N ALA A 35 28.81 8.33 -4.84
CA ALA A 35 29.48 7.33 -5.67
C ALA A 35 31.01 7.41 -5.56
N THR A 36 31.51 8.22 -4.62
CA THR A 36 32.94 8.46 -4.44
C THR A 36 33.56 7.22 -3.87
N GLU A 37 34.35 6.56 -4.70
CA GLU A 37 35.22 5.51 -4.23
C GLU A 37 36.63 6.07 -3.99
N PRO A 38 37.44 5.45 -3.12
CA PRO A 38 38.79 5.94 -2.83
C PRO A 38 39.70 6.12 -4.05
N SER A 39 39.37 5.47 -5.18
CA SER A 39 40.14 5.52 -6.42
C SER A 39 39.49 6.30 -7.57
N ASP A 40 38.27 6.84 -7.38
CA ASP A 40 37.44 7.52 -8.40
C ASP A 40 37.45 6.84 -9.80
N LYS A 41 37.47 5.51 -9.82
CA LYS A 41 37.76 4.69 -11.00
C LYS A 41 36.53 4.45 -11.87
N TYR A 42 35.37 4.19 -11.28
CA TYR A 42 34.13 3.79 -11.93
C TYR A 42 33.32 4.99 -12.41
N ASN A 43 33.37 6.10 -11.66
CA ASN A 43 32.51 7.27 -11.87
C ASN A 43 33.25 8.62 -11.84
N PRO A 44 34.36 8.77 -12.60
CA PRO A 44 35.19 9.96 -12.52
C PRO A 44 34.41 11.25 -12.79
N GLY A 45 34.62 12.24 -11.91
CA GLY A 45 33.96 13.54 -11.99
C GLY A 45 32.44 13.49 -11.85
N ARG A 46 31.91 12.51 -11.09
CA ARG A 46 30.51 12.53 -10.65
C ARG A 46 30.42 13.31 -9.33
N ASN A 47 29.49 14.24 -9.25
CA ASN A 47 29.24 14.99 -8.02
C ASN A 47 28.65 14.08 -6.92
N ILE A 48 28.91 14.45 -5.67
CA ILE A 48 28.12 13.99 -4.53
C ILE A 48 26.82 14.81 -4.53
N TYR A 49 25.69 14.13 -4.41
CA TYR A 49 24.37 14.77 -4.43
C TYR A 49 23.77 14.83 -3.03
N ASN A 50 23.08 15.92 -2.74
CA ASN A 50 22.24 16.07 -1.55
C ASN A 50 20.78 15.90 -1.98
N LEU A 51 20.04 15.03 -1.28
CA LEU A 51 18.62 14.77 -1.57
C LEU A 51 17.75 16.02 -1.48
N SER A 52 18.11 16.99 -0.63
CA SER A 52 17.40 18.27 -0.49
C SER A 52 17.71 19.27 -1.61
N GLU A 53 18.76 19.02 -2.40
CA GLU A 53 19.27 19.95 -3.41
C GLU A 53 19.41 19.28 -4.79
N ILE A 54 18.47 18.39 -5.11
CA ILE A 54 18.50 17.67 -6.38
C ILE A 54 18.30 18.65 -7.55
N PRO A 55 19.17 18.61 -8.57
CA PRO A 55 19.05 19.51 -9.72
C PRO A 55 17.89 19.07 -10.62
N TYR A 56 16.70 19.62 -10.44
CA TYR A 56 15.54 19.31 -11.28
C TYR A 56 15.73 19.75 -12.73
N ARG A 57 15.20 18.94 -13.67
CA ARG A 57 15.19 19.28 -15.09
C ARG A 57 14.33 20.51 -15.34
N GLN A 58 14.82 21.35 -16.25
CA GLN A 58 14.13 22.56 -16.68
C GLN A 58 13.54 22.36 -18.08
N GLU A 59 12.45 23.05 -18.34
CA GLU A 59 11.76 22.99 -19.64
C GLU A 59 12.67 23.47 -20.78
N SER A 60 13.42 24.55 -20.57
CA SER A 60 14.39 25.08 -21.54
C SER A 60 15.45 24.04 -21.94
N GLY A 61 15.94 23.26 -20.97
CA GLY A 61 16.88 22.17 -21.22
C GLY A 61 16.27 21.02 -22.02
N TYR A 62 15.00 20.70 -21.76
CA TYR A 62 14.25 19.72 -22.54
C TYR A 62 14.12 20.17 -24.00
N TRP A 63 13.68 21.41 -24.25
CA TRP A 63 13.51 21.95 -25.60
C TRP A 63 14.82 22.06 -26.37
N LYS A 64 15.89 22.49 -25.72
CA LYS A 64 17.23 22.47 -26.31
C LYS A 64 17.60 21.07 -26.82
N THR A 65 17.34 20.04 -26.01
CA THR A 65 17.59 18.65 -26.39
C THR A 65 16.72 18.21 -27.57
N ILE A 66 15.46 18.65 -27.63
CA ILE A 66 14.57 18.35 -28.77
C ILE A 66 15.11 19.01 -30.06
N THR A 67 15.57 20.25 -29.99
CA THR A 67 16.21 20.93 -31.13
C THR A 67 17.45 20.17 -31.60
N GLU A 68 18.35 19.81 -30.69
CA GLU A 68 19.55 19.01 -31.00
C GLU A 68 19.18 17.67 -31.66
N LEU A 69 18.15 16.99 -31.16
CA LEU A 69 17.64 15.76 -31.78
C LEU A 69 17.07 16.00 -33.18
N SER A 70 16.43 17.14 -33.44
CA SER A 70 15.88 17.47 -34.77
C SER A 70 16.99 17.74 -35.80
N GLU A 71 18.10 18.33 -35.35
CA GLU A 71 19.26 18.69 -36.18
C GLU A 71 20.21 17.50 -36.43
N ALA A 72 20.13 16.45 -35.62
CA ALA A 72 20.99 15.27 -35.72
C ALA A 72 20.75 14.46 -37.01
N ARG A 73 21.69 14.60 -37.96
CA ARG A 73 21.63 14.00 -39.31
C ARG A 73 21.93 12.49 -39.38
N THR A 74 22.49 11.89 -38.32
CA THR A 74 22.87 10.47 -38.32
C THR A 74 22.26 9.73 -37.14
N LYS A 75 21.99 8.43 -37.30
CA LYS A 75 21.51 7.56 -36.22
C LYS A 75 22.49 7.52 -35.03
N ALA A 76 23.80 7.56 -35.31
CA ALA A 76 24.84 7.56 -34.28
C ALA A 76 24.85 8.85 -33.44
N HIS A 77 24.70 10.01 -34.10
CA HIS A 77 24.60 11.29 -33.39
C HIS A 77 23.35 11.34 -32.53
N ARG A 78 22.19 10.93 -33.06
CA ARG A 78 20.96 10.79 -32.29
C ARG A 78 21.17 9.89 -31.07
N ALA A 79 21.72 8.69 -31.24
CA ALA A 79 21.98 7.77 -30.15
C ALA A 79 22.88 8.39 -29.06
N THR A 80 23.89 9.18 -29.45
CA THR A 80 24.76 9.90 -28.51
C THR A 80 23.98 10.92 -27.68
N ILE A 81 23.15 11.76 -28.31
CA ILE A 81 22.28 12.72 -27.60
C ILE A 81 21.35 11.99 -26.64
N VAL A 82 20.73 10.90 -27.09
CA VAL A 82 19.83 10.09 -26.27
C VAL A 82 20.56 9.50 -25.06
N THR A 83 21.76 8.94 -25.26
CA THR A 83 22.59 8.37 -24.19
C THR A 83 23.06 9.43 -23.21
N GLN A 84 23.33 10.66 -23.65
CA GLN A 84 23.75 11.75 -22.76
C GLN A 84 22.57 12.30 -21.97
N THR A 85 21.45 12.59 -22.63
CA THR A 85 20.36 13.41 -22.06
C THR A 85 19.21 12.60 -21.47
N GLY A 86 19.04 11.35 -21.90
CA GLY A 86 17.88 10.52 -21.60
C GLY A 86 16.62 10.89 -22.40
N VAL A 87 16.66 11.92 -23.26
CA VAL A 87 15.52 12.33 -24.10
C VAL A 87 15.61 11.62 -25.45
N SER A 88 14.55 10.91 -25.86
CA SER A 88 14.53 10.12 -27.10
C SER A 88 13.81 10.80 -28.27
N ARG A 89 12.76 11.55 -27.96
CA ARG A 89 11.88 12.20 -28.93
C ARG A 89 10.93 13.18 -28.24
N MET A 90 10.35 14.05 -29.05
CA MET A 90 9.19 14.86 -28.70
C MET A 90 7.94 13.97 -28.62
N PRO A 91 7.18 13.97 -27.50
CA PRO A 91 5.95 13.21 -27.39
C PRO A 91 4.80 13.94 -28.10
N LEU A 92 3.76 13.20 -28.50
CA LEU A 92 2.58 13.78 -29.16
C LEU A 92 1.81 14.77 -28.28
N CYS A 93 1.85 14.61 -26.95
CA CYS A 93 1.15 15.49 -26.02
C CYS A 93 1.67 16.93 -26.03
N VAL A 94 2.84 17.21 -26.63
CA VAL A 94 3.32 18.57 -26.90
C VAL A 94 2.32 19.40 -27.70
N ALA A 95 1.48 18.77 -28.52
CA ALA A 95 0.44 19.49 -29.26
C ALA A 95 -0.60 20.17 -28.34
N GLY A 96 -0.71 19.75 -27.08
CA GLY A 96 -1.57 20.38 -26.10
C GLY A 96 -0.86 21.53 -25.38
N GLY A 97 -1.53 22.67 -25.23
CA GLY A 97 -1.02 23.84 -24.50
C GLY A 97 -0.78 23.61 -23.00
N ALA A 98 -1.20 22.46 -22.46
CA ALA A 98 -0.95 22.05 -21.08
C ALA A 98 0.38 21.30 -20.91
N PHE A 99 1.12 21.01 -21.98
CA PHE A 99 2.38 20.27 -21.89
C PHE A 99 3.46 21.09 -21.20
N LEU A 100 3.96 20.58 -20.06
CA LEU A 100 5.07 21.17 -19.33
C LEU A 100 6.05 20.08 -18.88
N HIS A 101 7.30 20.14 -19.31
CA HIS A 101 8.32 19.18 -18.87
C HIS A 101 9.06 19.71 -17.61
N PRO A 102 9.27 18.89 -16.56
CA PRO A 102 8.97 17.46 -16.44
C PRO A 102 7.59 17.13 -15.82
N THR A 103 6.82 18.13 -15.41
CA THR A 103 5.64 17.98 -14.53
C THR A 103 4.46 17.22 -15.18
N TYR A 104 4.31 17.32 -16.51
CA TYR A 104 3.19 16.79 -17.28
C TYR A 104 2.94 15.29 -17.10
N PHE A 105 3.99 14.55 -16.74
CA PHE A 105 3.89 13.12 -16.60
C PHE A 105 4.18 12.70 -15.16
N PRO A 106 3.13 12.45 -14.37
CA PRO A 106 3.30 12.07 -12.98
C PRO A 106 4.06 10.76 -12.85
N ILE A 107 4.70 10.59 -11.70
CA ILE A 107 5.13 9.26 -11.23
C ILE A 107 3.88 8.42 -11.02
N ASP A 108 3.91 7.18 -11.52
CA ASP A 108 2.88 6.22 -11.17
C ASP A 108 3.25 5.52 -9.85
N PRO A 109 2.50 5.75 -8.76
CA PRO A 109 2.81 5.13 -7.47
C PRO A 109 2.57 3.62 -7.46
N PHE A 110 1.72 3.11 -8.35
CA PHE A 110 1.34 1.71 -8.37
C PHE A 110 2.53 0.83 -8.78
N HIS A 111 3.14 1.12 -9.93
CA HIS A 111 4.38 0.45 -10.32
C HIS A 111 5.55 0.82 -9.41
N LEU A 112 5.71 2.10 -9.05
CA LEU A 112 6.86 2.54 -8.27
C LEU A 112 6.96 1.82 -6.93
N PHE A 113 5.92 1.87 -6.11
CA PHE A 113 5.97 1.33 -4.75
C PHE A 113 5.91 -0.20 -4.74
N TYR A 114 5.02 -0.79 -5.52
CA TYR A 114 4.70 -2.22 -5.39
C TYR A 114 5.50 -3.10 -6.36
N GLU A 115 5.46 -2.84 -7.66
CA GLU A 115 6.14 -3.71 -8.63
C GLU A 115 7.64 -3.45 -8.72
N ASN A 116 8.08 -2.21 -8.49
CA ASN A 116 9.48 -1.85 -8.59
C ASN A 116 10.18 -1.90 -7.22
N CYS A 117 9.76 -1.10 -6.24
CA CYS A 117 10.46 -1.02 -4.95
C CYS A 117 10.28 -2.29 -4.12
N MET A 118 9.04 -2.72 -3.86
CA MET A 118 8.79 -3.90 -3.02
C MET A 118 9.39 -5.17 -3.59
N THR A 119 9.19 -5.44 -4.89
CA THR A 119 9.83 -6.57 -5.57
C THR A 119 11.36 -6.53 -5.43
N PHE A 120 11.95 -5.34 -5.58
CA PHE A 120 13.41 -5.19 -5.49
C PHE A 120 13.94 -5.39 -4.06
N ILE A 121 13.25 -4.85 -3.04
CA ILE A 121 13.61 -5.05 -1.64
C ILE A 121 13.53 -6.54 -1.30
N TRP A 122 12.45 -7.21 -1.70
CA TRP A 122 12.29 -8.66 -1.53
C TRP A 122 13.46 -9.44 -2.16
N ASP A 123 13.82 -9.13 -3.41
CA ASP A 123 14.93 -9.80 -4.10
C ASP A 123 16.27 -9.55 -3.43
N ILE A 124 16.52 -8.32 -2.95
CA ILE A 124 17.76 -8.02 -2.22
C ILE A 124 17.85 -8.89 -0.98
N TRP A 125 16.79 -8.96 -0.19
CA TRP A 125 16.79 -9.70 1.07
C TRP A 125 16.93 -11.20 0.86
N THR A 126 16.23 -11.77 -0.13
CA THR A 126 16.07 -13.23 -0.28
C THR A 126 16.95 -13.87 -1.36
N LEU A 127 17.38 -13.13 -2.39
CA LEU A 127 18.09 -13.69 -3.55
C LEU A 127 19.48 -13.08 -3.78
N ASN A 128 19.70 -11.82 -3.39
CA ASN A 128 20.92 -11.08 -3.75
C ASN A 128 21.75 -10.62 -2.54
N SER A 129 21.36 -11.05 -1.34
CA SER A 129 22.10 -10.87 -0.10
C SER A 129 23.08 -12.02 0.13
N LYS A 130 24.10 -11.76 0.96
CA LYS A 130 25.07 -12.76 1.42
C LYS A 130 24.94 -13.00 2.94
N PRO A 131 25.36 -14.17 3.47
CA PRO A 131 25.21 -14.48 4.90
C PRO A 131 25.83 -13.50 5.89
N ASP A 132 26.83 -12.72 5.48
CA ASP A 132 27.48 -11.69 6.28
C ASP A 132 26.72 -10.35 6.30
N GLU A 133 25.65 -10.22 5.52
CA GLU A 133 24.85 -9.00 5.43
C GLU A 133 23.66 -9.06 6.39
N ILE A 134 23.45 -8.00 7.19
CA ILE A 134 22.42 -7.94 8.24
C ILE A 134 20.97 -8.10 7.74
N PHE A 135 20.74 -7.85 6.45
CA PHE A 135 19.44 -8.00 5.77
C PHE A 135 19.33 -9.34 5.03
N HIS A 136 20.26 -10.27 5.22
CA HIS A 136 20.23 -11.57 4.58
C HIS A 136 19.11 -12.43 5.14
N VAL A 137 18.17 -12.76 4.27
CA VAL A 137 17.11 -13.73 4.53
C VAL A 137 17.45 -14.99 3.75
N ASN A 138 17.94 -16.00 4.47
CA ASN A 138 18.25 -17.30 3.85
C ASN A 138 16.99 -17.98 3.31
N SER A 139 17.18 -19.06 2.54
CA SER A 139 16.06 -19.72 1.86
C SER A 139 15.03 -20.30 2.83
N GLU A 140 15.46 -20.78 4.00
CA GLU A 140 14.59 -21.34 5.03
C GLU A 140 13.71 -20.25 5.67
N VAL A 141 14.30 -19.12 6.06
CA VAL A 141 13.56 -17.98 6.61
C VAL A 141 12.64 -17.37 5.55
N ALA A 142 13.08 -17.28 4.30
CA ALA A 142 12.24 -16.81 3.19
C ALA A 142 11.03 -17.73 2.96
N ALA A 143 11.21 -19.04 3.04
CA ALA A 143 10.13 -20.01 2.93
C ALA A 143 9.16 -19.91 4.13
N THR A 144 9.66 -19.75 5.35
CA THR A 144 8.82 -19.54 6.54
C THR A 144 8.02 -18.24 6.43
N LEU A 145 8.65 -17.14 6.03
CA LEU A 145 7.98 -15.86 5.76
C LEU A 145 6.87 -16.03 4.70
N GLY A 146 7.17 -16.75 3.61
CA GLY A 146 6.21 -17.04 2.56
C GLY A 146 4.97 -17.80 3.05
N GLN A 147 5.18 -18.83 3.87
CA GLN A 147 4.10 -19.60 4.48
C GLN A 147 3.29 -18.78 5.47
N MET A 148 3.96 -17.93 6.27
CA MET A 148 3.29 -17.02 7.20
C MET A 148 2.38 -16.04 6.47
N VAL A 149 2.83 -15.46 5.35
CA VAL A 149 1.99 -14.60 4.50
C VAL A 149 0.74 -15.35 4.01
N ALA A 150 0.92 -16.56 3.45
CA ALA A 150 -0.20 -17.33 2.93
C ALA A 150 -1.24 -17.64 4.02
N LYS A 151 -0.79 -18.04 5.21
CA LYS A 151 -1.65 -18.30 6.38
C LYS A 151 -2.31 -17.01 6.90
N ALA A 152 -1.59 -15.90 6.91
CA ALA A 152 -2.07 -14.61 7.38
C ALA A 152 -3.19 -14.03 6.51
N THR A 153 -3.41 -14.50 5.27
CA THR A 153 -4.51 -14.04 4.41
C THR A 153 -5.87 -14.03 5.13
N ALA A 154 -6.09 -15.00 6.03
CA ALA A 154 -7.33 -15.10 6.81
C ALA A 154 -7.53 -13.98 7.84
N THR A 155 -6.48 -13.23 8.18
CA THR A 155 -6.55 -12.14 9.17
C THR A 155 -6.93 -10.80 8.58
N LEU A 156 -6.88 -10.65 7.25
CA LEU A 156 -7.14 -9.39 6.57
C LEU A 156 -8.56 -9.38 6.00
N PRO A 157 -9.39 -8.37 6.31
CA PRO A 157 -10.74 -8.26 5.78
C PRO A 157 -10.80 -8.35 4.26
N PRO A 158 -11.78 -9.06 3.66
CA PRO A 158 -11.97 -9.10 2.20
C PRO A 158 -12.06 -7.74 1.53
N SER A 159 -12.57 -6.73 2.24
CA SER A 159 -12.70 -5.35 1.78
C SER A 159 -11.36 -4.60 1.63
N PHE A 160 -10.24 -5.18 2.08
CA PHE A 160 -8.93 -4.51 2.03
C PHE A 160 -8.10 -4.95 0.83
N CYS A 161 -8.17 -6.23 0.48
CA CYS A 161 -7.32 -6.84 -0.55
C CYS A 161 -7.92 -8.18 -0.97
N GLY A 162 -7.57 -8.72 -2.13
CA GLY A 162 -7.88 -10.11 -2.51
C GLY A 162 -7.05 -11.16 -1.74
N PRO A 163 -7.24 -12.47 -2.00
CA PRO A 163 -6.45 -13.54 -1.39
C PRO A 163 -4.96 -13.44 -1.75
N ILE A 164 -4.07 -13.64 -0.77
CA ILE A 164 -2.63 -13.39 -0.89
C ILE A 164 -1.87 -14.72 -0.86
N ARG A 165 -1.02 -14.94 -1.86
CA ARG A 165 -0.26 -16.19 -1.99
C ARG A 165 1.12 -16.06 -1.35
N ASP A 166 1.77 -17.21 -1.19
CA ASP A 166 3.14 -17.31 -0.72
C ASP A 166 4.11 -16.60 -1.71
N PRO A 167 4.77 -15.49 -1.31
CA PRO A 167 5.73 -14.79 -2.15
C PRO A 167 6.97 -15.63 -2.49
N HIS A 168 7.46 -16.50 -1.58
CA HIS A 168 8.62 -17.35 -1.85
C HIS A 168 8.34 -18.31 -3.02
N LEU A 169 7.13 -18.88 -3.09
CA LEU A 169 6.73 -19.78 -4.18
C LEU A 169 6.30 -19.07 -5.46
N LYS A 170 5.75 -17.85 -5.35
CA LYS A 170 5.07 -17.16 -6.45
C LYS A 170 5.80 -15.97 -7.03
N ARG A 171 6.87 -15.49 -6.39
CA ARG A 171 7.72 -14.39 -6.86
C ARG A 171 8.12 -14.53 -8.33
N ASN A 172 8.46 -15.74 -8.78
CA ASN A 172 8.89 -16.01 -10.17
C ASN A 172 7.75 -16.41 -11.13
N SER A 173 6.50 -16.49 -10.64
CA SER A 173 5.33 -16.94 -11.42
C SER A 173 4.14 -16.00 -11.27
N GLN A 174 4.36 -14.71 -11.55
CA GLN A 174 3.34 -13.65 -11.55
C GLN A 174 2.72 -13.41 -10.16
N TYR A 175 3.56 -12.96 -9.22
CA TYR A 175 3.07 -12.36 -7.98
C TYR A 175 2.41 -11.02 -8.31
N LYS A 176 1.15 -10.86 -7.91
CA LYS A 176 0.33 -9.73 -8.34
C LYS A 176 0.60 -8.51 -7.49
N ILE A 177 0.38 -7.35 -8.08
CA ILE A 177 0.56 -6.06 -7.42
C ILE A 177 -0.22 -5.89 -6.11
N TYR A 178 -1.47 -6.37 -6.03
CA TYR A 178 -2.23 -6.29 -4.77
C TYR A 178 -1.61 -7.17 -3.66
N GLU A 179 -0.88 -8.23 -4.03
CA GLU A 179 -0.17 -9.08 -3.08
C GLU A 179 1.08 -8.36 -2.57
N TRP A 180 1.83 -7.69 -3.46
CA TRP A 180 2.94 -6.79 -3.06
C TRP A 180 2.48 -5.65 -2.16
N MET A 181 1.34 -5.05 -2.49
CA MET A 181 0.68 -4.05 -1.65
C MET A 181 0.37 -4.61 -0.27
N ALA A 182 -0.08 -5.86 -0.19
CA ALA A 182 -0.39 -6.47 1.08
C ALA A 182 0.84 -6.79 1.94
N LEU A 183 1.93 -7.22 1.30
CA LEU A 183 3.22 -7.35 1.96
C LEU A 183 3.67 -6.01 2.54
N LEU A 184 3.67 -4.93 1.74
CA LEU A 184 4.13 -3.61 2.17
C LEU A 184 3.34 -3.10 3.38
N HIS A 185 2.01 -3.06 3.27
CA HIS A 185 1.18 -2.31 4.22
C HIS A 185 0.86 -3.09 5.48
N TRP A 186 0.67 -4.41 5.38
CA TRP A 186 0.12 -5.20 6.46
C TRP A 186 1.08 -6.25 7.03
N TYR A 187 1.81 -6.97 6.17
CA TYR A 187 2.47 -8.19 6.64
C TYR A 187 3.98 -8.06 6.89
N LEU A 188 4.72 -7.32 6.07
CA LEU A 188 6.19 -7.45 6.13
C LEU A 188 6.75 -7.02 7.50
N ILE A 189 6.30 -5.90 8.06
CA ILE A 189 6.76 -5.45 9.38
C ILE A 189 6.39 -6.47 10.49
N PRO A 190 5.11 -6.85 10.69
CA PRO A 190 4.75 -7.83 11.72
C PRO A 190 5.48 -9.17 11.59
N LEU A 191 5.51 -9.73 10.37
CA LEU A 191 6.12 -11.04 10.16
C LEU A 191 7.65 -10.98 10.32
N ALA A 192 8.28 -9.86 9.98
CA ALA A 192 9.72 -9.70 10.14
C ALA A 192 10.13 -9.48 11.60
N ILE A 193 9.28 -8.88 12.45
CA ILE A 193 9.48 -8.81 13.90
C ILE A 193 9.46 -10.21 14.51
N GLU A 194 8.45 -11.00 14.15
CA GLU A 194 8.32 -12.40 14.58
C GLU A 194 9.50 -13.27 14.12
N LEU A 195 10.07 -12.98 12.95
CA LEU A 195 11.26 -13.66 12.43
C LEU A 195 12.59 -13.02 12.87
N HIS A 196 12.55 -12.08 13.81
CA HIS A 196 13.72 -11.43 14.39
C HIS A 196 14.66 -10.77 13.37
N PHE A 197 14.10 -10.07 12.39
CA PHE A 197 14.90 -9.30 11.44
C PHE A 197 15.68 -8.21 12.16
N ASP A 198 16.82 -7.82 11.58
CA ASP A 198 17.68 -6.79 12.15
C ASP A 198 16.93 -5.44 12.31
N LYS A 199 17.14 -4.81 13.47
CA LYS A 199 16.44 -3.56 13.84
C LYS A 199 16.72 -2.42 12.85
N ALA A 200 17.96 -2.25 12.38
CA ALA A 200 18.28 -1.17 11.44
C ALA A 200 17.59 -1.38 10.08
N VAL A 201 17.47 -2.64 9.65
CA VAL A 201 16.74 -3.01 8.42
C VAL A 201 15.25 -2.66 8.57
N LEU A 202 14.65 -3.01 9.71
CA LEU A 202 13.24 -2.73 9.99
C LEU A 202 12.95 -1.23 10.18
N ASP A 203 13.79 -0.49 10.89
CA ASP A 203 13.66 0.97 11.05
C ASP A 203 13.68 1.66 9.69
N ASN A 204 14.62 1.28 8.82
CA ASN A 204 14.71 1.83 7.48
C ASN A 204 13.48 1.46 6.64
N PHE A 205 13.06 0.18 6.66
CA PHE A 205 11.86 -0.25 5.94
C PHE A 205 10.59 0.45 6.45
N ALA A 206 10.49 0.75 7.75
CA ALA A 206 9.37 1.49 8.32
C ALA A 206 9.29 2.94 7.82
N ASN A 207 10.41 3.60 7.50
CA ASN A 207 10.41 4.91 6.83
C ASN A 207 9.81 4.81 5.43
N PHE A 208 10.17 3.76 4.68
CA PHE A 208 9.60 3.52 3.36
C PHE A 208 8.09 3.29 3.41
N VAL A 209 7.63 2.40 4.29
CA VAL A 209 6.20 2.10 4.45
C VAL A 209 5.41 3.35 4.84
N GLU A 210 5.88 4.11 5.84
CA GLU A 210 5.22 5.34 6.27
C GLU A 210 5.21 6.42 5.16
N GLY A 211 6.31 6.55 4.42
CA GLY A 211 6.39 7.45 3.27
C GLY A 211 5.36 7.09 2.21
N VAL A 212 5.20 5.80 1.88
CA VAL A 212 4.20 5.33 0.93
C VAL A 212 2.79 5.58 1.44
N GLU A 213 2.47 5.23 2.69
CA GLU A 213 1.12 5.43 3.23
C GLU A 213 0.73 6.90 3.29
N SER A 214 1.65 7.75 3.77
CA SER A 214 1.45 9.19 3.77
C SER A 214 1.23 9.71 2.35
N ALA A 215 2.08 9.32 1.39
CA ALA A 215 1.94 9.78 0.01
C ALA A 215 0.66 9.27 -0.68
N MET A 216 0.18 8.08 -0.33
CA MET A 216 -1.01 7.44 -0.92
C MET A 216 -2.33 7.83 -0.25
N THR A 217 -2.27 8.53 0.88
CA THR A 217 -3.44 9.08 1.56
C THR A 217 -4.02 10.23 0.75
N VAL A 218 -5.31 10.15 0.44
CA VAL A 218 -6.04 11.16 -0.32
C VAL A 218 -6.55 12.20 0.67
N ALA A 219 -5.77 13.23 0.87
CA ALA A 219 -6.07 14.34 1.77
C ALA A 219 -5.44 15.62 1.22
N ASP A 220 -5.98 16.77 1.65
CA ASP A 220 -5.34 18.06 1.46
C ASP A 220 -3.99 18.07 2.19
N ARG A 221 -2.98 18.69 1.57
CA ARG A 221 -1.60 18.69 2.06
C ARG A 221 -1.07 20.10 2.10
N THR A 222 -0.56 20.51 3.26
CA THR A 222 0.23 21.73 3.39
C THR A 222 1.67 21.50 2.90
N TYR A 223 2.44 22.57 2.72
CA TYR A 223 3.88 22.47 2.44
C TYR A 223 4.63 21.70 3.54
N GLU A 224 4.21 21.85 4.80
CA GLU A 224 4.81 21.13 5.93
C GLU A 224 4.53 19.62 5.82
N ASP A 225 3.30 19.23 5.44
CA ASP A 225 2.96 17.82 5.23
C ASP A 225 3.77 17.20 4.09
N ILE A 226 3.94 17.93 2.99
CA ILE A 226 4.78 17.49 1.87
C ILE A 226 6.25 17.37 2.34
N GLY A 227 6.73 18.30 3.16
CA GLY A 227 8.05 18.24 3.77
C GLY A 227 8.26 17.01 4.66
N LYS A 228 7.25 16.62 5.45
CA LYS A 228 7.28 15.38 6.25
C LYS A 228 7.40 14.13 5.38
N ILE A 229 6.66 14.08 4.26
CA ILE A 229 6.77 12.98 3.29
C ILE A 229 8.17 12.94 2.66
N PHE A 230 8.75 14.11 2.35
CA PHE A 230 10.13 14.19 1.86
C PHE A 230 11.13 13.61 2.86
N VAL A 231 11.03 13.99 4.14
CA VAL A 231 11.92 13.47 5.19
C VAL A 231 11.84 11.95 5.28
N LEU A 232 10.64 11.36 5.25
CA LEU A 232 10.47 9.90 5.29
C LEU A 232 11.19 9.17 4.14
N PHE A 233 11.05 9.66 2.90
CA PHE A 233 11.74 9.07 1.76
C PHE A 233 13.24 9.37 1.75
N ALA A 234 13.66 10.55 2.21
CA ALA A 234 15.06 10.90 2.31
C ALA A 234 15.79 10.03 3.34
N ASP A 235 15.21 9.88 4.54
CA ASP A 235 15.72 9.00 5.60
C ASP A 235 15.78 7.54 5.13
N PHE A 236 14.78 7.09 4.37
CA PHE A 236 14.81 5.77 3.76
C PHE A 236 15.93 5.60 2.73
N ILE A 237 16.14 6.56 1.83
CA ILE A 237 17.17 6.47 0.78
C ILE A 237 18.57 6.49 1.41
N ASP A 238 18.81 7.40 2.36
CA ASP A 238 20.09 7.50 3.08
C ASP A 238 20.36 6.24 3.91
N GLY A 239 19.35 5.76 4.64
CA GLY A 239 19.46 4.51 5.39
C GLY A 239 19.64 3.30 4.47
N PHE A 240 18.99 3.30 3.30
CA PHE A 240 19.17 2.26 2.29
C PHE A 240 20.61 2.23 1.77
N GLU A 241 21.18 3.37 1.39
CA GLU A 241 22.57 3.42 0.93
C GLU A 241 23.54 2.93 2.03
N LYS A 242 23.34 3.37 3.28
CA LYS A 242 24.14 2.92 4.43
C LYS A 242 24.06 1.42 4.68
N ILE A 243 22.85 0.84 4.67
CA ILE A 243 22.59 -0.56 4.99
C ILE A 243 22.99 -1.48 3.84
N TYR A 244 22.56 -1.17 2.62
CA TYR A 244 22.66 -2.10 1.49
C TYR A 244 23.91 -1.88 0.63
N VAL A 245 24.56 -0.71 0.68
CA VAL A 245 25.79 -0.42 -0.06
C VAL A 245 26.97 -0.24 0.88
N GLY A 246 26.78 0.52 1.97
CA GLY A 246 27.86 0.86 2.89
C GLY A 246 28.96 1.65 2.19
N LYS A 247 30.23 1.37 2.54
CA LYS A 247 31.40 2.00 1.91
C LYS A 247 31.97 1.18 0.74
N ASP A 248 31.18 0.26 0.18
CA ASP A 248 31.62 -0.66 -0.88
C ASP A 248 31.06 -0.23 -2.25
N PRO A 249 31.88 0.41 -3.10
CA PRO A 249 31.44 0.88 -4.42
C PRO A 249 31.06 -0.26 -5.37
N THR A 250 31.44 -1.50 -5.08
CA THR A 250 31.03 -2.66 -5.91
C THR A 250 29.55 -3.01 -5.71
N LYS A 251 28.93 -2.56 -4.60
CA LYS A 251 27.51 -2.78 -4.26
C LYS A 251 26.58 -1.69 -4.79
N ILE A 252 27.10 -0.67 -5.48
CA ILE A 252 26.34 0.47 -6.02
C ILE A 252 25.21 0.07 -6.97
N SER A 253 25.27 -1.14 -7.52
CA SER A 253 24.21 -1.73 -8.35
C SER A 253 22.88 -1.88 -7.61
N ARG A 254 22.89 -1.79 -6.28
CA ARG A 254 21.71 -1.80 -5.41
C ARG A 254 20.98 -0.45 -5.38
N CYS A 255 21.63 0.66 -5.73
CA CYS A 255 20.97 1.97 -5.83
C CYS A 255 20.21 2.10 -7.16
N ARG A 256 19.16 1.29 -7.34
CA ARG A 256 18.35 1.31 -8.57
C ARG A 256 17.53 2.58 -8.69
N LEU A 257 17.20 2.95 -9.93
CA LEU A 257 16.38 4.14 -10.23
C LEU A 257 15.04 4.15 -9.48
N CYS A 258 14.39 3.01 -9.28
CA CYS A 258 13.12 2.97 -8.55
C CYS A 258 13.26 3.44 -7.09
N ILE A 259 14.34 3.09 -6.40
CA ILE A 259 14.60 3.57 -5.05
C ILE A 259 14.85 5.08 -5.06
N PHE A 260 15.68 5.56 -5.99
CA PHE A 260 15.96 6.99 -6.12
C PHE A 260 14.71 7.80 -6.45
N GLN A 261 13.81 7.30 -7.30
CA GLN A 261 12.58 8.00 -7.70
C GLN A 261 11.63 8.32 -6.54
N LEU A 262 11.78 7.66 -5.39
CA LEU A 262 11.03 7.97 -4.17
C LEU A 262 11.26 9.42 -3.71
N VAL A 263 12.45 9.99 -3.94
CA VAL A 263 12.75 11.39 -3.58
C VAL A 263 11.88 12.41 -4.31
N HIS A 264 11.34 12.02 -5.48
CA HIS A 264 10.49 12.89 -6.29
C HIS A 264 9.01 12.82 -5.89
N VAL A 265 8.61 11.84 -5.09
CA VAL A 265 7.21 11.68 -4.67
C VAL A 265 6.63 12.97 -4.03
N PRO A 266 7.28 13.62 -3.06
CA PRO A 266 6.78 14.87 -2.48
C PRO A 266 6.64 15.98 -3.53
N GLN A 267 7.62 16.09 -4.43
CA GLN A 267 7.60 17.08 -5.50
C GLN A 267 6.45 16.85 -6.48
N HIS A 268 6.10 15.59 -6.75
CA HIS A 268 4.94 15.24 -7.55
C HIS A 268 3.62 15.55 -6.86
N ILE A 269 3.54 15.36 -5.53
CA ILE A 269 2.38 15.79 -4.75
C ILE A 269 2.21 17.30 -4.87
N TYR A 270 3.31 18.05 -4.78
CA TYR A 270 3.29 19.50 -4.94
C TYR A 270 2.84 19.94 -6.33
N TRP A 271 3.31 19.29 -7.40
CA TRP A 271 2.96 19.67 -8.77
C TRP A 271 1.54 19.28 -9.19
N ASN A 272 1.09 18.09 -8.79
CA ASN A 272 -0.08 17.44 -9.39
C ASN A 272 -1.20 17.12 -8.37
N GLY A 273 -0.99 17.43 -7.09
CA GLY A 273 -1.88 16.97 -6.02
C GLY A 273 -1.69 15.48 -5.72
N SER A 274 -2.74 14.80 -5.25
CA SER A 274 -2.62 13.42 -4.79
C SER A 274 -2.06 12.47 -5.87
N ILE A 275 -0.91 11.86 -5.60
CA ILE A 275 -0.31 10.86 -6.49
C ILE A 275 -1.20 9.62 -6.65
N ARG A 276 -2.05 9.32 -5.64
CA ARG A 276 -3.00 8.22 -5.69
C ARG A 276 -4.02 8.42 -6.80
N VAL A 277 -4.54 9.66 -6.92
CA VAL A 277 -5.48 10.04 -7.98
C VAL A 277 -4.80 10.02 -9.35
N GLY A 278 -3.52 10.37 -9.41
CA GLY A 278 -2.70 10.28 -10.62
C GLY A 278 -2.23 8.86 -11.00
N SER A 279 -2.66 7.82 -10.29
CA SER A 279 -2.22 6.45 -10.54
C SER A 279 -2.76 5.90 -11.87
N GLN A 280 -1.97 5.02 -12.50
CA GLN A 280 -2.36 4.31 -13.72
C GLN A 280 -3.25 3.09 -13.45
N ALA A 281 -3.40 2.65 -12.19
CA ALA A 281 -4.19 1.47 -11.84
C ALA A 281 -5.64 1.48 -12.36
N PRO A 282 -6.40 2.61 -12.32
CA PRO A 282 -7.73 2.67 -12.91
C PRO A 282 -7.69 2.51 -14.43
N CYS A 283 -6.70 3.10 -15.11
CA CYS A 283 -6.53 2.94 -16.56
C CYS A 283 -6.21 1.49 -16.93
N GLU A 284 -5.31 0.83 -16.21
CA GLU A 284 -4.97 -0.58 -16.45
C GLU A 284 -6.14 -1.51 -16.20
N ARG A 285 -6.91 -1.26 -15.12
CA ARG A 285 -8.14 -2.00 -14.84
C ARG A 285 -9.16 -1.84 -15.96
N ALA A 286 -9.40 -0.60 -16.42
CA ALA A 286 -10.30 -0.33 -17.52
C ALA A 286 -9.86 -1.05 -18.82
N ILE A 287 -8.56 -1.03 -19.13
CA ILE A 287 -8.00 -1.76 -20.28
C ILE A 287 -8.24 -3.27 -20.11
N GLY A 288 -8.00 -3.83 -18.92
CA GLY A 288 -8.21 -5.25 -18.63
C GLY A 288 -9.68 -5.68 -18.75
N GLU A 289 -10.60 -4.92 -18.17
CA GLU A 289 -12.05 -5.15 -18.28
C GLU A 289 -12.53 -5.15 -19.72
N VAL A 290 -12.08 -4.14 -20.47
CA VAL A 290 -12.40 -3.99 -21.88
C VAL A 290 -11.82 -5.16 -22.68
N GLY A 291 -10.59 -5.58 -22.38
CA GLY A 291 -9.94 -6.75 -22.97
C GLY A 291 -10.72 -8.05 -22.75
N HIS A 292 -11.22 -8.29 -21.54
CA HIS A 292 -12.03 -9.48 -21.21
C HIS A 292 -13.38 -9.51 -21.94
N LYS A 293 -13.91 -8.37 -22.38
CA LYS A 293 -15.18 -8.29 -23.10
C LYS A 293 -15.04 -8.56 -24.60
N ILE A 294 -13.82 -8.58 -25.15
CA ILE A 294 -13.59 -8.90 -26.55
C ILE A 294 -13.91 -10.39 -26.79
N ARG A 295 -14.98 -10.65 -27.53
CA ARG A 295 -15.44 -12.02 -27.86
C ARG A 295 -14.98 -12.46 -29.25
N SER A 296 -14.73 -11.51 -30.15
CA SER A 296 -14.32 -11.80 -31.53
C SER A 296 -12.82 -12.04 -31.65
N LYS A 297 -12.42 -13.25 -32.05
CA LYS A 297 -11.03 -13.58 -32.42
C LYS A 297 -10.65 -13.12 -33.84
N LYS A 298 -11.64 -12.97 -34.73
CA LYS A 298 -11.44 -12.60 -36.15
C LYS A 298 -11.32 -11.08 -36.36
N ALA A 299 -12.07 -10.30 -35.60
CA ALA A 299 -12.12 -8.84 -35.70
C ALA A 299 -12.21 -8.20 -34.30
N PRO A 300 -11.15 -8.32 -33.48
CA PRO A 300 -11.16 -7.87 -32.09
C PRO A 300 -11.39 -6.36 -31.95
N PHE A 301 -10.78 -5.55 -32.84
CA PHE A 301 -10.91 -4.09 -32.79
C PHE A 301 -12.30 -3.59 -33.14
N SER A 302 -12.96 -4.16 -34.15
CA SER A 302 -14.34 -3.80 -34.50
C SER A 302 -15.33 -4.22 -33.40
N ASN A 303 -15.15 -5.41 -32.81
CA ASN A 303 -15.97 -5.85 -31.69
C ASN A 303 -15.77 -4.92 -30.47
N LEU A 304 -14.53 -4.54 -30.19
CA LEU A 304 -14.20 -3.58 -29.16
C LEU A 304 -14.86 -2.22 -29.38
N ALA A 305 -14.78 -1.67 -30.59
CA ALA A 305 -15.42 -0.39 -30.93
C ALA A 305 -16.93 -0.42 -30.68
N ASN A 306 -17.60 -1.51 -31.07
CA ASN A 306 -19.04 -1.68 -30.81
C ASN A 306 -19.35 -1.77 -29.32
N ILE A 307 -18.55 -2.52 -28.53
CA ILE A 307 -18.75 -2.62 -27.08
C ILE A 307 -18.63 -1.24 -26.40
N ILE A 308 -17.61 -0.46 -26.79
CA ILE A 308 -17.43 0.90 -26.26
C ILE A 308 -18.62 1.78 -26.65
N TYR A 309 -19.01 1.76 -27.93
CA TYR A 309 -20.13 2.54 -28.45
C TYR A 309 -21.46 2.21 -27.74
N GLU A 310 -21.78 0.93 -27.60
CA GLU A 310 -22.97 0.46 -26.89
C GLU A 310 -22.96 0.86 -25.41
N LYS A 311 -21.80 0.73 -24.72
CA LYS A 311 -21.66 1.12 -23.31
C LYS A 311 -21.89 2.62 -23.11
N GLU A 312 -21.31 3.46 -23.97
CA GLU A 312 -21.49 4.91 -23.90
C GLU A 312 -22.93 5.32 -24.27
N LEU A 313 -23.57 4.66 -25.23
CA LEU A 313 -24.99 4.88 -25.54
C LEU A 313 -25.88 4.57 -24.33
N VAL A 314 -25.68 3.43 -23.66
CA VAL A 314 -26.43 3.07 -22.45
C VAL A 314 -26.19 4.10 -21.36
N LYS A 315 -24.94 4.54 -21.14
CA LYS A 315 -24.62 5.59 -20.16
C LYS A 315 -25.34 6.90 -20.46
N ILE A 316 -25.35 7.34 -21.72
CA ILE A 316 -26.08 8.54 -22.15
C ILE A 316 -27.58 8.37 -21.93
N LEU A 317 -28.15 7.22 -22.31
CA LEU A 317 -29.58 6.92 -22.09
C LEU A 317 -29.95 6.93 -20.60
N SER A 318 -29.11 6.37 -19.72
CA SER A 318 -29.33 6.41 -18.27
C SER A 318 -29.22 7.82 -17.68
N LEU A 319 -28.39 8.69 -18.26
CA LEU A 319 -28.30 10.10 -17.85
C LEU A 319 -29.52 10.92 -18.34
N LEU A 320 -30.02 10.63 -19.54
CA LEU A 320 -31.16 11.32 -20.13
C LEU A 320 -32.50 10.84 -19.58
N VAL A 321 -32.59 9.55 -19.21
CA VAL A 321 -33.79 8.91 -18.66
C VAL A 321 -33.38 8.12 -17.41
N PRO A 322 -33.25 8.78 -16.24
CA PRO A 322 -32.83 8.15 -15.00
C PRO A 322 -33.69 6.94 -14.60
N ASP A 323 -34.97 6.93 -14.95
CA ASP A 323 -35.92 5.85 -14.65
C ASP A 323 -35.55 4.50 -15.32
N LEU A 324 -34.71 4.51 -16.36
CA LEU A 324 -34.18 3.29 -16.98
C LEU A 324 -33.02 2.68 -16.18
N HIS A 325 -32.45 3.42 -15.23
CA HIS A 325 -31.41 2.91 -14.36
C HIS A 325 -32.03 2.05 -13.27
N GLN A 326 -32.08 0.73 -13.49
CA GLN A 326 -32.33 -0.22 -12.42
C GLN A 326 -31.01 -0.48 -11.71
N ASP A 327 -30.89 -0.02 -10.46
CA ASP A 327 -29.87 -0.44 -9.51
C ASP A 327 -30.05 -1.95 -9.22
N THR A 328 -29.62 -2.76 -10.17
CA THR A 328 -29.39 -4.19 -9.95
C THR A 328 -28.07 -4.32 -9.22
N VAL A 329 -28.02 -3.83 -7.98
CA VAL A 329 -26.95 -4.22 -7.05
C VAL A 329 -26.99 -5.75 -7.03
N PRO A 330 -25.94 -6.44 -7.50
CA PRO A 330 -25.91 -7.89 -7.43
C PRO A 330 -26.10 -8.24 -5.96
N LYS A 331 -27.20 -8.95 -5.63
CA LYS A 331 -27.38 -9.52 -4.30
C LYS A 331 -26.32 -10.61 -4.14
N VAL A 332 -25.10 -10.22 -3.79
CA VAL A 332 -24.14 -11.15 -3.25
C VAL A 332 -24.74 -11.60 -1.92
N GLU A 333 -25.12 -12.87 -1.81
CA GLU A 333 -25.45 -13.48 -0.52
C GLU A 333 -24.19 -13.44 0.35
N GLN A 334 -24.00 -12.31 1.05
CA GLN A 334 -22.99 -12.23 2.07
C GLN A 334 -23.43 -13.14 3.21
N LYS A 335 -22.65 -14.19 3.46
CA LYS A 335 -22.80 -15.02 4.67
C LYS A 335 -22.71 -14.08 5.87
N ARG A 336 -23.84 -13.86 6.56
CA ARG A 336 -23.87 -13.00 7.75
C ARG A 336 -23.06 -13.67 8.86
N LEU A 337 -21.94 -13.06 9.23
CA LEU A 337 -21.07 -13.50 10.33
C LEU A 337 -21.77 -13.43 11.68
N LEU A 338 -22.70 -12.49 11.81
CA LEU A 338 -23.49 -12.24 13.02
C LEU A 338 -24.95 -12.59 12.74
N VAL A 339 -25.54 -13.36 13.64
CA VAL A 339 -26.96 -13.73 13.55
C VAL A 339 -27.68 -13.32 14.82
N LYS A 340 -28.80 -12.63 14.64
CA LYS A 340 -29.72 -12.30 15.73
C LYS A 340 -30.28 -13.59 16.32
N LYS A 341 -29.87 -13.92 17.54
CA LYS A 341 -30.38 -15.05 18.32
C LYS A 341 -31.20 -14.55 19.49
N LYS A 342 -32.26 -15.29 19.82
CA LYS A 342 -33.04 -15.04 21.04
C LYS A 342 -32.27 -15.53 22.25
N ILE A 343 -32.14 -14.70 23.28
CA ILE A 343 -31.51 -15.06 24.54
C ILE A 343 -32.43 -16.06 25.26
N LEU A 344 -31.96 -17.28 25.44
CA LEU A 344 -32.73 -18.37 26.04
C LEU A 344 -32.57 -18.37 27.57
N LYS A 345 -33.59 -18.86 28.30
CA LYS A 345 -33.53 -18.96 29.77
C LYS A 345 -32.31 -19.73 30.29
N ARG A 346 -31.81 -20.71 29.52
CA ARG A 346 -30.61 -21.49 29.86
C ARG A 346 -29.31 -20.68 29.82
N GLU A 347 -29.26 -19.63 29.01
CA GLU A 347 -28.12 -18.71 28.89
C GLU A 347 -28.12 -17.69 30.03
N LYS A 348 -29.20 -17.58 30.82
CA LYS A 348 -29.24 -16.76 32.04
C LYS A 348 -28.71 -17.50 33.29
N LYS A 349 -28.06 -18.65 33.10
CA LYS A 349 -27.41 -19.39 34.20
C LYS A 349 -26.01 -18.85 34.45
N SER A 350 -25.62 -18.82 35.73
CA SER A 350 -24.27 -18.42 36.14
C SER A 350 -23.20 -19.27 35.43
N GLY A 351 -22.12 -18.62 34.97
CA GLY A 351 -21.01 -19.25 34.26
C GLY A 351 -21.17 -19.39 32.73
N THR A 352 -22.24 -18.85 32.14
CA THR A 352 -22.41 -18.79 30.68
C THR A 352 -21.77 -17.53 30.08
N ASN A 353 -21.38 -17.58 28.80
CA ASN A 353 -20.85 -16.41 28.07
C ASN A 353 -21.81 -15.21 28.12
N PHE A 354 -23.12 -15.46 28.01
CA PHE A 354 -24.12 -14.40 28.14
C PHE A 354 -24.06 -13.72 29.50
N MET A 355 -23.91 -14.46 30.61
CA MET A 355 -23.80 -13.82 31.94
C MET A 355 -22.50 -13.03 32.12
N VAL A 356 -21.41 -13.42 31.46
CA VAL A 356 -20.17 -12.62 31.42
C VAL A 356 -20.42 -11.31 30.67
N HIS A 357 -21.03 -11.39 29.48
CA HIS A 357 -21.37 -10.21 28.67
C HIS A 357 -22.35 -9.29 29.43
N PHE A 358 -23.37 -9.89 30.06
CA PHE A 358 -24.38 -9.16 30.83
C PHE A 358 -23.77 -8.46 32.04
N GLY A 359 -22.85 -9.10 32.77
CA GLY A 359 -22.13 -8.45 33.86
C GLY A 359 -21.27 -7.27 33.39
N ALA A 360 -20.61 -7.40 32.23
CA ALA A 360 -19.85 -6.30 31.63
C ALA A 360 -20.77 -5.15 31.20
N LEU A 361 -21.92 -5.45 30.58
CA LEU A 361 -22.95 -4.46 30.22
C LEU A 361 -23.52 -3.76 31.45
N GLN A 362 -23.78 -4.49 32.53
CA GLN A 362 -24.23 -3.92 33.80
C GLN A 362 -23.20 -2.96 34.37
N THR A 363 -21.92 -3.34 34.37
CA THR A 363 -20.85 -2.47 34.87
C THR A 363 -20.70 -1.21 34.02
N PHE A 364 -20.81 -1.34 32.69
CA PHE A 364 -20.73 -0.20 31.76
C PHE A 364 -21.91 0.78 31.94
N LEU A 365 -23.11 0.25 32.17
CA LEU A 365 -24.34 1.04 32.29
C LEU A 365 -24.62 1.54 33.71
N GLN A 366 -23.97 1.02 34.75
CA GLN A 366 -24.13 1.48 36.14
C GLN A 366 -23.74 2.96 36.35
N GLY A 367 -23.10 3.61 35.37
CA GLY A 367 -22.91 5.07 35.35
C GLY A 367 -24.14 5.87 34.87
N GLU A 368 -25.17 5.20 34.36
CA GLU A 368 -26.43 5.77 33.88
C GLU A 368 -27.57 5.22 34.77
N ASP A 369 -28.30 6.07 35.50
CA ASP A 369 -29.37 5.65 36.42
C ASP A 369 -30.45 4.79 35.72
N GLY A 370 -30.49 3.48 35.97
CA GLY A 370 -31.55 2.60 35.49
C GLY A 370 -31.24 1.10 35.53
N GLU A 371 -32.29 0.27 35.64
CA GLU A 371 -32.20 -1.19 35.49
C GLU A 371 -31.80 -1.54 34.04
N VAL A 372 -30.84 -2.46 33.86
CA VAL A 372 -30.33 -2.83 32.53
C VAL A 372 -31.33 -3.72 31.80
N ASP A 373 -32.27 -3.10 31.10
CA ASP A 373 -33.22 -3.79 30.21
C ASP A 373 -32.63 -3.87 28.79
N ILE A 374 -31.98 -5.00 28.47
CA ILE A 374 -31.48 -5.29 27.11
C ILE A 374 -32.51 -6.10 26.33
N ASP A 375 -32.55 -5.86 25.02
CA ASP A 375 -33.43 -6.57 24.11
C ASP A 375 -33.28 -8.09 24.25
N SER A 376 -34.40 -8.81 24.06
CA SER A 376 -34.44 -10.28 24.14
C SER A 376 -33.60 -11.02 23.07
N ARG A 377 -32.88 -10.28 22.21
CA ARG A 377 -32.06 -10.80 21.13
C ARG A 377 -30.69 -10.14 21.14
N ALA A 378 -29.66 -10.94 20.89
CA ALA A 378 -28.29 -10.49 20.67
C ALA A 378 -27.82 -10.94 19.29
N SER A 379 -26.95 -10.16 18.65
CA SER A 379 -26.27 -10.59 17.43
C SER A 379 -24.92 -11.18 17.81
N GLU A 380 -24.79 -12.50 17.73
CA GLU A 380 -23.57 -13.21 18.11
C GLU A 380 -22.85 -13.76 16.88
N LEU A 381 -21.53 -13.95 16.99
CA LEU A 381 -20.77 -14.66 15.98
C LEU A 381 -21.28 -16.11 15.84
N GLN A 382 -21.53 -16.55 14.60
CA GLN A 382 -22.01 -17.90 14.31
C GLN A 382 -20.94 -18.74 13.59
N GLY A 383 -20.79 -19.99 14.04
CA GLY A 383 -20.10 -21.06 13.31
C GLY A 383 -18.66 -21.32 13.75
N ASP A 384 -18.11 -22.44 13.29
CA ASP A 384 -16.68 -22.72 13.39
C ASP A 384 -15.93 -21.70 12.53
N LEU A 385 -15.18 -20.81 13.19
CA LEU A 385 -14.43 -19.72 12.56
C LEU A 385 -13.34 -20.24 11.61
N SER A 386 -13.02 -21.54 11.67
CA SER A 386 -12.18 -22.24 10.69
C SER A 386 -12.75 -22.19 9.26
N LEU A 387 -14.07 -22.00 9.11
CA LEU A 387 -14.76 -21.94 7.82
C LEU A 387 -14.87 -20.54 7.21
N CYS A 388 -14.63 -19.49 8.00
CA CYS A 388 -14.59 -18.14 7.45
C CYS A 388 -13.18 -17.89 6.92
N ALA A 389 -13.01 -17.93 5.59
CA ALA A 389 -11.70 -17.85 4.97
C ALA A 389 -10.92 -16.58 5.36
N ARG A 390 -11.62 -15.48 5.73
CA ARG A 390 -11.05 -14.18 6.10
C ARG A 390 -11.91 -13.41 7.11
N SER A 391 -11.30 -12.89 8.17
CA SER A 391 -11.98 -12.26 9.31
C SER A 391 -12.36 -10.79 9.06
N SER A 392 -13.57 -10.39 9.50
CA SER A 392 -14.03 -9.00 9.56
C SER A 392 -14.66 -8.66 10.92
N ARG A 393 -14.17 -9.31 11.98
CA ARG A 393 -14.70 -9.20 13.36
C ARG A 393 -13.84 -8.35 14.28
N TYR A 394 -12.77 -7.75 13.76
CA TYR A 394 -11.91 -6.86 14.51
C TYR A 394 -12.20 -5.42 14.12
N PHE A 395 -12.12 -4.51 15.08
CA PHE A 395 -12.45 -3.12 14.88
C PHE A 395 -11.50 -2.18 15.61
N GLU A 396 -11.53 -0.92 15.18
CA GLU A 396 -10.98 0.23 15.87
C GLU A 396 -12.13 1.09 16.38
N ALA A 397 -12.03 1.57 17.62
CA ALA A 397 -12.96 2.51 18.22
C ALA A 397 -12.25 3.72 18.80
N SER A 398 -12.96 4.85 18.83
CA SER A 398 -12.52 6.08 19.49
C SER A 398 -13.41 6.35 20.70
N MET A 399 -12.84 6.27 21.89
CA MET A 399 -13.55 6.45 23.16
C MET A 399 -12.83 7.51 23.98
N ALA A 400 -13.53 8.59 24.32
CA ALA A 400 -12.96 9.74 25.03
C ALA A 400 -11.65 10.28 24.40
N GLY A 401 -11.54 10.24 23.07
CA GLY A 401 -10.35 10.69 22.33
C GLY A 401 -9.18 9.70 22.32
N THR A 402 -9.36 8.51 22.91
CA THR A 402 -8.37 7.43 22.91
C THR A 402 -8.74 6.34 21.92
N THR A 403 -7.74 5.79 21.23
CA THR A 403 -7.91 4.69 20.27
C THR A 403 -7.89 3.35 20.98
N HIS A 404 -8.86 2.51 20.65
CA HIS A 404 -8.98 1.13 21.15
C HIS A 404 -9.15 0.16 19.99
N PHE A 405 -8.72 -1.08 20.20
CA PHE A 405 -8.92 -2.17 19.24
C PHE A 405 -9.51 -3.38 19.95
N GLY A 406 -10.27 -4.19 19.21
CA GLY A 406 -10.86 -5.37 19.81
C GLY A 406 -11.44 -6.36 18.83
N GLU A 407 -11.67 -7.57 19.34
CA GLU A 407 -12.45 -8.62 18.69
C GLU A 407 -13.89 -8.56 19.18
N VAL A 408 -14.83 -8.33 18.26
CA VAL A 408 -16.27 -8.40 18.56
C VAL A 408 -16.61 -9.80 19.05
N LEU A 409 -17.34 -9.90 20.16
CA LEU A 409 -17.94 -11.14 20.65
C LEU A 409 -19.45 -11.17 20.38
N ALA A 410 -20.14 -10.06 20.65
CA ALA A 410 -21.57 -9.90 20.41
C ALA A 410 -21.98 -8.43 20.32
N PHE A 411 -23.13 -8.19 19.67
CA PHE A 411 -23.84 -6.91 19.72
C PHE A 411 -25.16 -7.05 20.48
N TYR A 412 -25.46 -6.05 21.30
CA TYR A 412 -26.69 -5.93 22.08
C TYR A 412 -27.36 -4.60 21.77
N ALA A 413 -28.68 -4.55 21.93
CA ALA A 413 -29.46 -3.33 21.78
C ALA A 413 -30.31 -3.11 23.03
N ARG A 414 -30.54 -1.84 23.37
CA ARG A 414 -31.48 -1.37 24.39
C ARG A 414 -32.42 -0.38 23.73
N THR A 415 -33.71 -0.66 23.75
CA THR A 415 -34.73 0.31 23.34
C THR A 415 -35.02 1.24 24.52
N GLN A 416 -34.78 2.54 24.35
CA GLN A 416 -35.06 3.56 25.35
C GLN A 416 -36.57 3.89 25.42
N PRO A 417 -37.07 4.50 26.51
CA PRO A 417 -38.49 4.83 26.67
C PRO A 417 -39.05 5.79 25.61
N ASP A 418 -38.20 6.60 24.99
CA ASP A 418 -38.53 7.52 23.89
C ASP A 418 -38.54 6.83 22.51
N GLY A 419 -38.17 5.55 22.45
CA GLY A 419 -38.08 4.74 21.24
C GLY A 419 -36.71 4.74 20.56
N ASP A 420 -35.71 5.45 21.11
CA ASP A 420 -34.34 5.42 20.57
C ASP A 420 -33.67 4.08 20.87
N VAL A 421 -32.75 3.65 19.99
CA VAL A 421 -32.08 2.35 20.12
C VAL A 421 -30.59 2.57 20.41
N ASP A 422 -30.20 2.26 21.64
CA ASP A 422 -28.81 2.21 22.04
C ASP A 422 -28.20 0.87 21.64
N GLU A 423 -27.16 0.89 20.82
CA GLU A 423 -26.43 -0.31 20.40
C GLU A 423 -25.06 -0.40 21.09
N PHE A 424 -24.76 -1.59 21.63
CA PHE A 424 -23.53 -1.89 22.34
C PHE A 424 -22.78 -3.04 21.65
N VAL A 425 -21.46 -2.92 21.63
CA VAL A 425 -20.54 -3.99 21.27
C VAL A 425 -19.89 -4.52 22.54
N VAL A 426 -19.94 -5.84 22.71
CA VAL A 426 -19.19 -6.57 23.72
C VAL A 426 -18.00 -7.21 23.02
N TYR A 427 -16.79 -6.93 23.48
CA TYR A 427 -15.56 -7.28 22.78
C TYR A 427 -14.42 -7.72 23.70
N CYS A 428 -13.47 -8.45 23.14
CA CYS A 428 -12.18 -8.71 23.77
C CYS A 428 -11.21 -7.58 23.36
N PRO A 429 -10.70 -6.77 24.31
CA PRO A 429 -9.83 -5.64 24.01
C PRO A 429 -8.41 -6.10 23.67
N VAL A 430 -7.72 -5.28 22.87
CA VAL A 430 -6.26 -5.31 22.79
C VAL A 430 -5.71 -4.35 23.83
N VAL A 431 -4.94 -4.86 24.78
CA VAL A 431 -4.31 -4.12 25.88
C VAL A 431 -2.81 -3.91 25.59
N GLU A 432 -2.13 -3.14 26.46
CA GLU A 432 -0.69 -2.85 26.33
C GLU A 432 -0.34 -2.22 24.96
N LEU A 433 -1.24 -1.37 24.47
CA LEU A 433 -1.10 -0.72 23.18
C LEU A 433 0.13 0.18 23.14
N HIS A 434 0.99 -0.07 22.17
CA HIS A 434 2.15 0.75 21.89
C HIS A 434 2.41 0.81 20.38
N MET A 435 3.20 1.79 19.96
CA MET A 435 3.62 1.91 18.57
C MET A 435 5.07 1.46 18.42
N GLN A 436 5.30 0.49 17.54
CA GLN A 436 6.63 0.05 17.14
C GLN A 436 6.69 0.06 15.61
N TYR A 437 7.75 0.65 15.05
CA TYR A 437 7.86 0.89 13.59
C TYR A 437 6.64 1.61 13.00
N ARG A 438 6.05 2.54 13.78
CA ARG A 438 4.83 3.29 13.45
C ARG A 438 3.58 2.42 13.27
N ARG A 439 3.61 1.17 13.71
CA ARG A 439 2.47 0.24 13.71
C ARG A 439 2.00 -0.03 15.13
N TRP A 440 0.68 -0.11 15.30
CA TRP A 440 0.07 -0.47 16.57
C TRP A 440 0.31 -1.94 16.89
N GLN A 441 0.74 -2.20 18.11
CA GLN A 441 0.93 -3.52 18.69
C GLN A 441 0.39 -3.57 20.11
N GLY A 442 0.04 -4.76 20.57
CA GLY A 442 -0.40 -4.99 21.95
C GLY A 442 -0.56 -6.47 22.26
N LYS A 443 -1.36 -6.78 23.27
CA LYS A 443 -1.69 -8.14 23.71
C LYS A 443 -3.20 -8.30 23.81
N TRP A 444 -3.70 -9.53 23.67
CA TRP A 444 -5.11 -9.78 23.96
C TRP A 444 -5.37 -9.62 25.47
N GLY A 445 -6.39 -8.83 25.81
CA GLY A 445 -6.89 -8.75 27.17
C GLY A 445 -7.52 -10.07 27.61
N THR A 446 -7.63 -10.26 28.91
CA THR A 446 -8.28 -11.44 29.52
C THR A 446 -9.72 -11.17 29.94
N THR A 447 -10.12 -9.89 29.95
CA THR A 447 -11.44 -9.42 30.35
C THR A 447 -12.25 -8.98 29.14
N VAL A 448 -13.57 -9.05 29.27
CA VAL A 448 -14.51 -8.56 28.27
C VAL A 448 -14.84 -7.10 28.57
N GLU A 449 -14.87 -6.27 27.54
CA GLU A 449 -15.23 -4.85 27.63
C GLU A 449 -16.48 -4.54 26.78
N VAL A 450 -17.04 -3.35 27.04
CA VAL A 450 -18.23 -2.86 26.36
C VAL A 450 -17.98 -1.46 25.83
N ALA A 451 -18.42 -1.21 24.60
CA ALA A 451 -18.44 0.11 24.00
C ALA A 451 -19.77 0.35 23.28
N ARG A 452 -20.11 1.62 23.04
CA ARG A 452 -21.23 1.98 22.15
C ARG A 452 -20.82 1.70 20.70
N VAL A 453 -21.72 1.16 19.88
CA VAL A 453 -21.43 0.88 18.47
C VAL A 453 -21.05 2.16 17.70
N SER A 454 -21.63 3.29 18.08
CA SER A 454 -21.30 4.61 17.52
C SER A 454 -19.86 5.05 17.76
N SER A 455 -19.11 4.41 18.66
CA SER A 455 -17.68 4.67 18.87
C SER A 455 -16.77 3.94 17.88
N ILE A 456 -17.30 2.94 17.16
CA ILE A 456 -16.53 2.17 16.16
C ILE A 456 -16.25 3.07 14.96
N VAL A 457 -14.98 3.26 14.63
CA VAL A 457 -14.54 4.12 13.53
C VAL A 457 -14.12 3.34 12.28
N ALA A 458 -13.63 2.10 12.45
CA ALA A 458 -13.18 1.29 11.32
C ALA A 458 -13.17 -0.21 11.64
N ILE A 459 -13.33 -1.02 10.59
CA ILE A 459 -12.92 -2.42 10.60
C ILE A 459 -11.39 -2.46 10.47
N VAL A 460 -10.74 -3.42 11.14
CA VAL A 460 -9.30 -3.70 11.00
C VAL A 460 -9.06 -5.19 10.79
N GLY A 461 -7.88 -5.55 10.28
CA GLY A 461 -7.35 -6.91 10.44
C GLY A 461 -6.51 -7.02 11.70
N ILE A 462 -6.36 -8.24 12.23
CA ILE A 462 -5.46 -8.52 13.35
C ILE A 462 -4.69 -9.79 13.06
N TRP A 463 -3.35 -9.69 13.04
CA TRP A 463 -2.47 -10.83 12.97
C TRP A 463 -1.76 -11.03 14.32
N VAL A 464 -1.66 -12.29 14.77
CA VAL A 464 -1.03 -12.65 16.04
C VAL A 464 0.20 -13.48 15.76
N GLY A 465 1.34 -13.07 16.32
CA GLY A 465 2.61 -13.77 16.20
C GLY A 465 2.56 -15.17 16.83
N PRO A 466 2.91 -16.26 16.11
CA PRO A 466 2.86 -17.60 16.67
C PRO A 466 3.84 -17.82 17.84
N SER A 467 4.98 -17.14 17.87
CA SER A 467 6.00 -17.28 18.91
C SER A 467 5.96 -16.11 19.90
N LEU A 468 5.95 -14.87 19.41
CA LEU A 468 5.93 -13.69 20.30
C LEU A 468 4.55 -13.44 20.93
N GLN A 469 3.47 -13.97 20.33
CA GLN A 469 2.08 -13.74 20.76
C GLN A 469 1.74 -12.24 20.81
N ASP A 470 2.44 -11.42 20.03
CA ASP A 470 2.11 -10.00 19.84
C ASP A 470 0.92 -9.87 18.89
N VAL A 471 0.01 -8.97 19.24
CA VAL A 471 -1.17 -8.62 18.45
C VAL A 471 -0.81 -7.43 17.57
N HIS A 472 -0.77 -7.65 16.26
CA HIS A 472 -0.48 -6.61 15.26
C HIS A 472 -1.75 -6.13 14.58
N ILE A 473 -1.99 -4.82 14.62
CA ILE A 473 -3.17 -4.20 14.02
C ILE A 473 -2.90 -3.89 12.54
N LEU A 474 -3.77 -4.39 11.67
CA LEU A 474 -3.70 -4.23 10.22
C LEU A 474 -4.80 -3.24 9.80
N ARG A 475 -4.52 -1.93 9.85
CA ARG A 475 -5.48 -0.88 9.47
C ARG A 475 -5.74 -0.85 7.96
N LYS A 476 -6.94 -0.41 7.54
CA LYS A 476 -7.23 -0.22 6.11
C LYS A 476 -6.27 0.80 5.52
N HIS A 477 -5.59 0.43 4.43
CA HIS A 477 -4.68 1.35 3.74
C HIS A 477 -5.48 2.57 3.23
N PRO A 478 -5.06 3.82 3.55
CA PRO A 478 -5.82 5.02 3.20
C PRO A 478 -6.08 5.20 1.70
N GLY A 479 -5.20 4.71 0.83
CA GLY A 479 -5.41 4.73 -0.62
C GLY A 479 -6.57 3.84 -1.12
N LEU A 480 -7.16 3.01 -0.25
CA LEU A 480 -8.37 2.21 -0.54
C LEU A 480 -9.67 2.94 -0.20
N SER A 481 -9.60 4.18 0.32
CA SER A 481 -10.78 5.02 0.61
C SER A 481 -11.55 5.44 -0.65
N LEU A 482 -10.87 5.51 -1.80
CA LEU A 482 -11.46 5.87 -3.09
C LEU A 482 -12.08 4.70 -3.87
N LEU A 483 -11.99 3.46 -3.37
CA LEU A 483 -12.67 2.34 -4.02
C LEU A 483 -14.15 2.39 -3.61
N SER A 484 -15.03 2.67 -4.58
CA SER A 484 -16.49 2.52 -4.40
C SER A 484 -16.87 1.06 -4.12
N GLU A 485 -18.09 0.78 -3.64
CA GLU A 485 -18.57 -0.62 -3.45
C GLU A 485 -18.55 -1.45 -4.75
N ALA A 486 -18.45 -0.79 -5.91
CA ALA A 486 -18.34 -1.41 -7.22
C ALA A 486 -16.88 -1.67 -7.67
N GLU A 487 -15.87 -1.19 -6.93
CA GLU A 487 -14.43 -1.19 -7.27
C GLU A 487 -13.55 -1.97 -6.30
#